data_AF-A0A957IIS2-F1
#
_entry.id   AF-A0A957IIS2-F1
#
_cell.length_a   1.000
_cell.length_b   1.000
_cell.length_c   1.000
_cell.angle_alpha   90.00
_cell.angle_beta   90.00
_cell.angle_gamma   90.00
#
_symmetry.space_group_name_H-M   'P 1'
#
loop_
_entity.id
_entity.type
_entity.pdbx_description
1 polymer ?
#
loop_
_entity_poly.entity_id
_entity_poly.type
_entity_poly.pdbx_seq_one_letter_code
_entity_poly.pdbx_strand_id
1 'polypeptide(L)' 'MRIALISDIHGNFVSLQAVIADIERQNVNEIIFLGDAATLGPQPHEVLQLLRQLGCPCIIGNHETYLF' A
#
# COMPACT_ATOMS: atom_id res chain seq x y z
N MET A 1 -1.98 -3.95 21.09
CA MET A 1 -1.53 -3.20 19.91
C MET A 1 -1.53 -4.14 18.72
N ARG A 2 -2.22 -3.78 17.64
CA ARG A 2 -2.36 -4.57 16.41
C ARG A 2 -1.95 -3.69 15.23
N ILE A 3 -1.05 -4.18 14.39
CA ILE A 3 -0.53 -3.45 13.23
C ILE A 3 -0.87 -4.25 11.98
N ALA A 4 -1.36 -3.56 10.94
CA ALA A 4 -1.49 -4.13 9.61
C ALA A 4 -0.26 -3.80 8.76
N LEU A 5 0.32 -4.82 8.14
CA LEU A 5 1.39 -4.67 7.17
C LEU A 5 0.83 -4.91 5.78
N ILE A 6 1.08 -3.98 4.87
CA ILE A 6 0.71 -4.08 3.45
C ILE A 6 2.00 -4.01 2.64
N SER A 7 2.14 -4.86 1.62
CA SER A 7 3.35 -4.98 0.79
C SER A 7 2.96 -5.24 -0.66
N ASP A 8 3.86 -4.93 -1.60
CA ASP A 8 3.88 -5.45 -2.96
C ASP A 8 2.53 -5.30 -3.69
N ILE A 9 1.96 -4.09 -3.62
CA ILE A 9 0.67 -3.80 -4.27
C ILE A 9 0.82 -3.75 -5.78
N HIS A 10 1.98 -3.31 -6.29
CA HIS A 10 2.31 -3.32 -7.71
C HIS A 10 1.17 -2.77 -8.59
N GLY A 11 0.67 -1.57 -8.30
CA GLY A 11 -0.36 -0.90 -9.10
C GLY A 11 -1.73 -1.59 -9.08
N ASN A 12 -1.97 -2.56 -8.19
CA ASN A 12 -3.26 -3.24 -8.09
C ASN A 12 -4.21 -2.50 -7.13
N PHE A 13 -4.88 -1.48 -7.65
CA PHE A 13 -5.80 -0.65 -6.87
C PHE A 13 -6.99 -1.42 -6.30
N VAL A 14 -7.57 -2.35 -7.08
CA VAL A 14 -8.72 -3.16 -6.64
C VAL A 14 -8.36 -4.01 -5.42
N SER A 15 -7.18 -4.65 -5.42
CA SER A 15 -6.70 -5.40 -4.27
C SER A 15 -6.44 -4.51 -3.07
N LEU A 16 -5.82 -3.34 -3.28
CA LEU A 16 -5.56 -2.40 -2.18
C LEU A 16 -6.86 -1.94 -1.51
N GLN A 17 -7.90 -1.59 -2.28
CA GLN A 17 -9.20 -1.21 -1.72
C GLN A 17 -9.82 -2.33 -0.89
N ALA A 18 -9.76 -3.58 -1.38
CA ALA A 18 -10.29 -4.73 -0.66
C ALA A 18 -9.54 -4.98 0.66
N VAL A 19 -8.21 -4.86 0.66
CA VAL A 19 -7.38 -5.01 1.86
C VAL A 19 -7.65 -3.90 2.88
N ILE A 20 -7.77 -2.65 2.45
CA ILE A 20 -8.11 -1.55 3.35
C ILE A 20 -9.49 -1.76 3.99
N ALA A 21 -10.49 -2.17 3.21
CA ALA A 21 -11.82 -2.47 3.74
C ALA A 21 -11.84 -3.63 4.76
N ASP A 22 -10.94 -4.61 4.62
CA ASP A 22 -10.76 -5.67 5.63
C ASP A 22 -10.07 -5.13 6.89
N ILE A 23 -9.00 -4.36 6.71
CA ILE A 23 -8.23 -3.75 7.81
C ILE A 23 -9.13 -2.87 8.70
N GLU A 24 -10.03 -2.08 8.11
CA GLU A 24 -11.01 -1.26 8.84
C GLU A 24 -11.90 -2.07 9.79
N ARG A 25 -12.14 -3.35 9.50
CA ARG A 25 -12.95 -4.26 10.33
C ARG A 25 -12.15 -4.94 11.44
N GLN A 26 -10.81 -4.86 11.39
CA GLN A 26 -9.92 -5.64 12.24
C GLN A 26 -9.45 -4.91 13.52
N ASN A 27 -9.97 -3.71 13.81
CA ASN A 27 -9.57 -2.85 14.94
C ASN A 27 -8.03 -2.66 15.03
N VAL A 28 -7.40 -2.36 13.90
CA VAL A 28 -5.96 -2.10 13.85
C VAL A 28 -5.62 -0.74 14.48
N ASN A 29 -4.44 -0.64 15.09
CA ASN A 29 -3.94 0.60 15.65
C ASN A 29 -3.10 1.39 14.65
N GLU A 30 -2.46 0.71 13.70
CA GLU A 30 -1.54 1.30 12.75
C GLU A 30 -1.49 0.46 11.47
N ILE A 31 -1.25 1.13 10.35
CA ILE A 31 -0.98 0.51 9.05
C ILE A 31 0.45 0.92 8.66
N ILE A 32 1.26 -0.02 8.20
CA ILE A 32 2.60 0.24 7.68
C ILE A 32 2.67 -0.36 6.26
N PHE A 33 3.22 0.40 5.33
CA PHE A 33 3.40 -0.03 3.94
C PHE A 33 4.87 -0.39 3.66
N LEU A 34 5.11 -1.55 3.06
CA LEU A 34 6.45 -2.13 2.95
C LEU A 34 7.13 -1.89 1.59
N GLY A 35 6.56 -1.06 0.73
CA GLY A 35 7.12 -0.69 -0.57
C GLY A 35 6.50 -1.45 -1.74
N ASP A 36 7.06 -1.26 -2.94
CA ASP A 36 6.62 -1.84 -4.20
C ASP A 36 5.15 -1.49 -4.53
N ALA A 37 4.89 -0.18 -4.60
CA ALA A 37 3.55 0.38 -4.75
C ALA A 37 3.03 0.36 -6.18
N ALA A 38 3.84 0.76 -7.16
CA ALA A 38 3.31 1.26 -8.43
C ALA A 38 3.58 0.37 -9.65
N THR A 39 4.69 -0.37 -9.66
CA THR A 39 5.14 -1.08 -10.86
C THR A 39 4.23 -2.26 -11.23
N LEU A 40 4.31 -2.73 -12.48
CA LEU A 40 3.67 -3.96 -13.01
C LEU A 40 2.14 -3.96 -13.17
N GLY A 41 1.38 -3.32 -12.28
CA GLY A 41 -0.08 -3.34 -12.34
C GLY A 41 -0.72 -2.20 -13.12
N PRO A 42 -2.05 -2.29 -13.31
CA PRO A 42 -2.77 -1.43 -14.24
C PRO A 42 -3.09 -0.03 -13.69
N GLN A 43 -3.04 0.16 -12.36
CA GLN A 43 -3.56 1.36 -11.68
C GLN A 43 -2.54 1.97 -10.69
N PRO A 44 -1.31 2.28 -11.15
CA PRO A 44 -0.25 2.83 -10.30
C PRO A 44 -0.64 4.16 -9.64
N HIS A 45 -1.31 5.03 -10.37
CA HIS A 45 -1.63 6.38 -9.91
C HIS A 45 -2.63 6.34 -8.75
N GLU A 46 -3.68 5.54 -8.88
CA GLU A 46 -4.71 5.35 -7.86
C GLU A 46 -4.14 4.72 -6.59
N VAL A 47 -3.23 3.74 -6.73
CA VAL A 47 -2.51 3.16 -5.60
C VAL A 47 -1.68 4.22 -4.86
N LEU A 48 -0.85 4.97 -5.57
CA LEU A 48 -0.01 6.01 -4.97
C LEU A 48 -0.85 7.11 -4.30
N GLN A 49 -1.95 7.51 -4.94
CA GLN A 49 -2.86 8.50 -4.38
C GLN A 49 -3.51 8.00 -3.07
N LEU A 50 -3.97 6.75 -3.03
CA LEU A 50 -4.57 6.17 -1.83
C LEU A 50 -3.54 5.98 -0.71
N LEU A 51 -2.35 5.45 -1.01
CA LEU A 51 -1.28 5.32 -0.01
C LEU A 51 -0.88 6.67 0.58
N ARG A 52 -0.83 7.73 -0.25
CA ARG A 52 -0.58 9.09 0.20
C ARG A 52 -1.70 9.63 1.11
N GLN A 53 -2.96 9.31 0.81
CA GLN A 53 -4.10 9.70 1.66
C GLN A 53 -4.12 8.96 3.00
N LEU A 54 -3.74 7.68 3.00
CA LEU A 54 -3.59 6.90 4.24
C LEU A 54 -2.50 7.48 5.15
N GLY A 55 -1.47 8.10 4.57
CA GLY A 55 -0.40 8.75 5.33
C GLY A 55 0.37 7.79 6.24
N CYS A 56 0.36 6.49 5.92
CA CYS A 56 1.03 5.48 6.72
C CYS A 56 2.56 5.55 6.56
N PRO A 57 3.32 5.17 7.59
CA PRO A 57 4.76 4.97 7.45
C PRO A 57 5.05 3.97 6.33
N CYS A 58 6.06 4.28 5.52
CA CYS A 58 6.49 3.39 4.45
C CYS A 58 8.01 3.32 4.29
N ILE A 59 8.47 2.20 3.74
CA ILE A 59 9.84 2.02 3.26
C ILE A 59 9.87 2.00 1.72
N ILE A 60 11.06 2.22 1.16
CA ILE A 60 11.29 2.19 -0.29
C ILE A 60 11.51 0.73 -0.73
N GLY A 61 10.69 0.26 -1.66
CA GLY A 61 10.85 -1.06 -2.28
C GLY A 61 11.93 -1.07 -3.37
N ASN A 62 12.32 -2.26 -3.81
CA ASN A 62 13.29 -2.36 -4.90
C ASN A 62 12.72 -1.83 -6.22
N HIS A 63 11.41 -1.96 -6.46
CA HIS A 63 10.80 -1.44 -7.67
C HIS A 63 10.80 0.09 -7.71
N GLU A 64 10.58 0.76 -6.59
CA GLU A 64 10.79 2.21 -6.52
C GLU A 64 12.26 2.57 -6.75
N THR A 65 13.18 1.80 -6.19
CA THR A 65 14.62 2.04 -6.37
C THR A 65 15.04 1.91 -7.84
N TYR A 66 14.47 0.98 -8.61
CA TYR A 66 14.74 0.83 -10.04
C TYR A 66 14.20 1.97 -10.91
N LEU A 67 13.28 2.79 -10.39
CA LEU A 67 12.70 3.94 -11.12
C LEU A 67 13.54 5.23 -10.98
N PHE A 68 14.53 5.24 -10.09
CA PHE A 68 15.46 6.35 -9.86
C PHE A 68 16.87 6.00 -10.32
#